data_AF-A0A916DV45-F1
#
_entry.id   AF-A0A916DV45-F1
#
_cell.length_a   1.000
_cell.length_b   1.000
_cell.length_c   1.000
_cell.angle_alpha   90.00
_cell.angle_beta   90.00
_cell.angle_gamma   90.00
#
_symmetry.space_group_name_H-M   'P 1'
#
loop_
_entity.id
_entity.type
_entity.pdbx_description
1 polymer ?
#
loop_
_entity_poly.entity_id
_entity_poly.type
_entity_poly.pdbx_seq_one_letter_code
_entity_poly.pdbx_strand_id
1 'polypeptide(L)'
;MTKTTIFIITIFIVLLISSGYAYWKSTAAINKVHIYMNKVDLSLYAHRGVVVLEPSNKTAITGGAIARIDKRFREGKRLVALAHYQNLLQEDPNNMELLLRIGLIYLQEKEYSLAQENLDLVYGFKESVFALDAAWFLALLNAEYGNWNRTKQLLKEVIDERGNYHLSAQDLWTDLEA
;
A
#
# COMPACT_ATOMS: atom_id res chain seq x y z
N MET A 1 3.44 54.46 -10.27
CA MET A 1 3.99 53.15 -9.86
C MET A 1 5.43 53.06 -10.37
N THR A 2 6.41 52.73 -9.53
CA THR A 2 7.81 52.62 -9.98
C THR A 2 8.04 51.24 -10.61
N LYS A 3 9.06 51.11 -11.49
CA LYS A 3 9.44 49.82 -12.09
C LYS A 3 9.70 48.75 -11.02
N THR A 4 10.26 49.15 -9.88
CA THR A 4 10.52 48.29 -8.72
C THR A 4 9.24 47.75 -8.10
N THR A 5 8.18 48.57 -7.97
CA THR A 5 6.88 48.12 -7.44
C THR A 5 6.22 47.10 -8.38
N ILE A 6 6.29 47.31 -9.70
CA ILE A 6 5.77 46.34 -10.68
C ILE A 6 6.51 45.01 -10.56
N PHE A 7 7.84 45.04 -10.49
CA PHE A 7 8.68 43.85 -10.40
C PHE A 7 8.40 43.00 -9.14
N ILE A 8 8.25 43.65 -7.97
CA ILE A 8 7.93 42.95 -6.72
C ILE A 8 6.55 42.29 -6.78
N ILE A 9 5.55 42.99 -7.33
CA ILE A 9 4.19 42.45 -7.50
C ILE A 9 4.22 41.23 -8.41
N THR A 10 4.97 41.26 -9.52
CA THR A 10 5.09 40.12 -10.43
C THR A 10 5.71 38.91 -9.74
N ILE A 11 6.79 39.08 -8.97
CA ILE A 11 7.40 37.98 -8.20
C ILE A 11 6.41 37.40 -7.20
N PHE A 12 5.67 38.25 -6.49
CA PHE A 12 4.72 37.81 -5.48
C PHE A 12 3.55 37.02 -6.10
N ILE A 13 3.05 37.45 -7.26
CA ILE A 13 2.02 36.73 -8.02
C ILE A 13 2.54 35.36 -8.49
N VAL A 14 3.77 35.30 -9.02
CA VAL A 14 4.38 34.03 -9.45
C VAL A 14 4.54 33.07 -8.27
N LEU A 15 4.98 33.57 -7.10
CA LEU A 15 5.11 32.77 -5.89
C LEU A 15 3.75 32.21 -5.43
N LEU A 16 2.70 33.04 -5.40
CA LEU A 16 1.35 32.60 -5.02
C LEU A 16 0.76 31.57 -6.01
N ILE A 17 0.98 31.74 -7.31
CA ILE A 17 0.53 30.77 -8.32
C ILE A 17 1.31 29.45 -8.15
N SER A 18 2.62 29.52 -7.90
CA SER A 18 3.46 28.33 -7.71
C SER A 18 3.10 27.55 -6.44
N SER A 19 2.82 28.24 -5.33
CA SER A 19 2.43 27.61 -4.07
C SER A 19 1.01 27.04 -4.12
N GLY A 20 0.08 27.72 -4.78
CA GLY A 20 -1.27 27.22 -5.03
C GLY A 20 -1.26 25.96 -5.92
N TYR A 21 -0.43 25.95 -6.97
CA TYR A 21 -0.28 24.80 -7.85
C TYR A 21 0.31 23.58 -7.12
N ALA A 22 1.39 23.78 -6.34
CA ALA A 22 1.99 22.72 -5.53
C ALA A 22 0.99 22.16 -4.48
N TYR A 23 0.21 23.04 -3.84
CA TYR A 23 -0.81 22.65 -2.85
C TYR A 23 -1.94 21.81 -3.46
N TRP A 24 -2.47 22.22 -4.61
CA TRP A 24 -3.54 21.49 -5.31
C TRP A 24 -3.07 20.10 -5.74
N LYS A 25 -1.85 19.99 -6.30
CA LYS A 25 -1.23 18.72 -6.70
C LYS A 25 -1.06 17.77 -5.52
N SER A 26 -0.52 18.26 -4.40
CA SER A 26 -0.37 17.47 -3.17
C SER A 26 -1.72 16.95 -2.67
N THR A 27 -2.78 17.74 -2.79
CA THR A 27 -4.13 17.36 -2.36
C THR A 27 -4.73 16.27 -3.27
N ALA A 28 -4.51 16.37 -4.59
CA ALA A 28 -4.95 15.35 -5.55
C ALA A 28 -4.27 13.99 -5.31
N ALA A 29 -2.95 13.99 -5.11
CA ALA A 29 -2.19 12.78 -4.83
C ALA A 29 -2.64 12.12 -3.51
N ILE A 30 -2.82 12.89 -2.43
CA ILE A 30 -3.32 12.37 -1.15
C ILE A 30 -4.75 11.81 -1.28
N ASN A 31 -5.62 12.47 -2.04
CA ASN A 31 -6.96 11.93 -2.30
C ASN A 31 -6.90 10.57 -2.98
N LYS A 32 -6.00 10.38 -3.97
CA LYS A 32 -5.77 9.07 -4.58
C LYS A 32 -5.21 8.05 -3.59
N VAL A 33 -4.26 8.44 -2.74
CA VAL A 33 -3.70 7.57 -1.68
C VAL A 33 -4.83 7.04 -0.79
N HIS A 34 -5.70 7.91 -0.29
CA HIS A 34 -6.86 7.48 0.52
C HIS A 34 -7.81 6.57 -0.26
N ILE A 35 -8.06 6.83 -1.54
CA ILE A 35 -8.88 5.96 -2.39
C ILE A 35 -8.23 4.57 -2.49
N TYR A 36 -6.92 4.49 -2.72
CA TYR A 36 -6.21 3.23 -2.84
C TYR A 36 -6.13 2.47 -1.51
N MET A 37 -5.88 3.16 -0.41
CA MET A 37 -5.92 2.58 0.93
C MET A 37 -7.31 2.02 1.22
N ASN A 38 -8.40 2.71 0.88
CA ASN A 38 -9.75 2.20 1.13
C ASN A 38 -10.18 1.05 0.20
N LYS A 39 -9.48 0.84 -0.93
CA LYS A 39 -9.79 -0.19 -1.94
C LYS A 39 -9.04 -1.51 -1.74
N VAL A 40 -8.45 -1.75 -0.58
CA VAL A 40 -7.76 -3.02 -0.28
C VAL A 40 -8.68 -4.21 -0.56
N ASP A 41 -8.26 -5.08 -1.48
CA ASP A 41 -8.95 -6.31 -1.82
C ASP A 41 -8.06 -7.53 -1.56
N LEU A 42 -8.41 -8.29 -0.51
CA LEU A 42 -7.71 -9.53 -0.16
C LEU A 42 -7.98 -10.67 -1.16
N SER A 43 -8.99 -10.56 -2.02
CA SER A 43 -9.31 -11.59 -3.02
C SER A 43 -8.17 -11.83 -4.01
N LEU A 44 -7.32 -10.82 -4.24
CA LEU A 44 -6.13 -10.92 -5.08
C LEU A 44 -5.13 -11.99 -4.60
N TYR A 45 -5.19 -12.37 -3.33
CA TYR A 45 -4.31 -13.36 -2.72
C TYR A 45 -4.94 -14.76 -2.64
N ALA A 46 -6.26 -14.89 -2.85
CA ALA A 46 -7.00 -16.14 -2.71
C ALA A 46 -6.55 -17.27 -3.65
N HIS A 47 -5.76 -16.94 -4.68
CA HIS A 47 -5.28 -17.88 -5.70
C HIS A 47 -3.75 -18.00 -5.78
N ARG A 48 -2.99 -17.17 -5.04
CA ARG A 48 -1.52 -17.10 -5.18
C ARG A 48 -0.75 -18.07 -4.27
N GLY A 49 -1.34 -18.50 -3.16
CA GLY A 49 -0.82 -19.62 -2.36
C GLY A 49 -1.13 -21.01 -2.95
N VAL A 50 -1.71 -21.09 -4.16
CA VAL A 50 -2.26 -22.34 -4.74
C VAL A 50 -1.50 -22.84 -5.96
N VAL A 51 -0.30 -22.32 -6.29
CA VAL A 51 0.62 -23.07 -7.17
C VAL A 51 1.26 -24.18 -6.33
N VAL A 52 0.39 -25.13 -6.01
CA VAL A 52 0.69 -26.38 -5.36
C VAL A 52 1.24 -27.30 -6.43
N LEU A 53 2.56 -27.40 -6.51
CA LEU A 53 3.18 -28.43 -7.35
C LEU A 53 3.00 -29.82 -6.70
N GLU A 54 2.87 -29.90 -5.37
CA GLU A 54 2.52 -31.10 -4.60
C GLU A 54 1.86 -30.69 -3.27
N PRO A 55 0.55 -30.92 -3.02
CA PRO A 55 -0.07 -30.52 -1.76
C PRO A 55 0.39 -31.47 -0.67
N SER A 56 1.27 -30.99 0.20
CA SER A 56 1.29 -31.56 1.55
C SER A 56 -0.09 -31.30 2.18
N ASN A 57 -0.61 -32.26 2.96
CA ASN A 57 -1.93 -32.12 3.60
C ASN A 57 -2.04 -30.80 4.41
N LYS A 58 -0.93 -30.37 5.04
CA LYS A 58 -0.85 -29.14 5.83
C LYS A 58 -1.09 -27.88 4.99
N THR A 59 -0.47 -27.76 3.81
CA THR A 59 -0.65 -26.60 2.91
C THR A 59 -2.08 -26.47 2.38
N ALA A 60 -2.74 -27.59 2.09
CA ALA A 60 -4.14 -27.59 1.65
C ALA A 60 -5.11 -27.16 2.77
N ILE A 61 -4.83 -27.57 4.02
CA ILE A 61 -5.61 -27.16 5.20
C ILE A 61 -5.47 -25.65 5.46
N THR A 62 -4.25 -25.11 5.37
CA THR A 62 -4.00 -23.68 5.57
C THR A 62 -4.69 -22.82 4.51
N GLY A 63 -4.65 -23.19 3.23
CA GLY A 63 -5.37 -22.47 2.17
C GLY A 63 -6.88 -22.42 2.38
N GLY A 64 -7.48 -23.54 2.80
CA GLY A 64 -8.91 -23.58 3.16
C GLY A 64 -9.26 -22.72 4.38
N ALA A 65 -8.37 -22.63 5.36
CA ALA A 65 -8.54 -21.74 6.51
C ALA A 65 -8.49 -20.27 6.09
N ILE A 66 -7.48 -19.87 5.31
CA ILE A 66 -7.33 -18.51 4.80
C ILE A 66 -8.58 -18.07 4.02
N ALA A 67 -9.11 -18.91 3.13
CA ALA A 67 -10.32 -18.58 2.37
C ALA A 67 -11.54 -18.28 3.26
N ARG A 68 -11.69 -19.00 4.39
CA ARG A 68 -12.76 -18.74 5.37
C ARG A 68 -12.53 -17.45 6.16
N ILE A 69 -11.28 -17.08 6.39
CA ILE A 69 -10.92 -15.84 7.09
C ILE A 69 -11.15 -14.64 6.16
N ASP A 70 -10.72 -14.74 4.90
CA ASP A 70 -10.97 -13.73 3.87
C ASP A 70 -12.46 -13.44 3.67
N LYS A 71 -13.30 -14.48 3.73
CA LYS A 71 -14.75 -14.28 3.69
C LYS A 71 -15.23 -13.39 4.83
N ARG A 72 -14.74 -13.60 6.05
CA ARG A 72 -15.09 -12.76 7.22
C ARG A 72 -14.61 -11.32 7.05
N PHE A 73 -13.41 -11.14 6.49
CA PHE A 73 -12.92 -9.80 6.16
C PHE A 73 -13.86 -9.08 5.18
N ARG A 74 -14.28 -9.74 4.10
CA ARG A 74 -15.25 -9.18 3.13
C ARG A 74 -16.62 -8.87 3.74
N GLU A 75 -17.03 -9.61 4.77
CA GLU A 75 -18.24 -9.34 5.55
C GLU A 75 -18.09 -8.14 6.52
N GLY A 76 -16.95 -7.44 6.49
CA GLY A 76 -16.66 -6.32 7.40
C GLY A 76 -16.20 -6.75 8.79
N LYS A 77 -16.05 -8.05 9.06
CA LYS A 77 -15.60 -8.59 10.36
C LYS A 77 -14.08 -8.61 10.44
N ARG A 78 -13.44 -7.46 10.22
CA ARG A 78 -11.97 -7.35 10.05
C ARG A 78 -11.20 -7.76 11.31
N LEU A 79 -11.66 -7.37 12.50
CA LEU A 79 -11.02 -7.78 13.76
C LEU A 79 -11.12 -9.29 14.03
N VAL A 80 -12.24 -9.91 13.64
CA VAL A 80 -12.37 -11.38 13.71
C VAL A 80 -11.41 -12.05 12.73
N ALA A 81 -11.28 -11.50 11.52
CA ALA A 81 -10.33 -12.00 10.55
C ALA A 81 -8.87 -11.85 11.05
N LEU A 82 -8.53 -10.71 11.64
CA LEU A 82 -7.24 -10.43 12.25
C LEU A 82 -6.87 -11.47 13.31
N ALA A 83 -7.77 -11.72 14.27
CA ALA A 83 -7.54 -12.71 15.31
C ALA A 83 -7.29 -14.12 14.74
N HIS A 84 -8.05 -14.52 13.71
CA HIS A 84 -7.83 -15.81 13.06
C HIS A 84 -6.51 -15.87 12.27
N TYR A 85 -6.12 -14.79 11.60
CA TYR A 85 -4.82 -14.73 10.92
C TYR A 85 -3.65 -14.77 11.90
N GLN A 86 -3.74 -14.07 13.02
CA GLN A 86 -2.73 -14.11 14.08
C GLN A 86 -2.58 -15.52 14.67
N ASN A 87 -3.69 -16.25 14.85
CA ASN A 87 -3.63 -17.64 15.30
C ASN A 87 -2.92 -18.54 14.28
N LEU A 88 -3.19 -18.38 12.97
CA LEU A 88 -2.47 -19.13 11.94
C LEU A 88 -0.99 -18.76 11.88
N LEU A 89 -0.66 -17.48 12.08
CA LEU A 89 0.72 -17.00 12.09
C LEU A 89 1.53 -17.61 13.25
N GLN A 90 0.90 -17.95 14.38
CA GLN A 90 1.61 -18.66 15.47
C GLN A 90 2.15 -20.03 15.04
N GLU A 91 1.52 -20.68 14.06
CA GLU A 91 1.98 -21.97 13.53
C GLU A 91 3.14 -21.82 12.52
N ASP A 92 3.22 -20.67 11.87
CA ASP A 92 4.26 -20.31 10.89
C ASP A 92 4.55 -18.80 10.96
N PRO A 93 5.41 -18.35 11.89
CA PRO A 93 5.65 -16.93 12.15
C PRO A 93 6.25 -16.15 10.97
N ASN A 94 6.82 -16.85 9.99
CA ASN A 94 7.45 -16.25 8.82
C ASN A 94 6.57 -16.34 7.57
N ASN A 95 5.27 -16.63 7.74
CA ASN A 95 4.36 -16.73 6.63
C ASN A 95 4.06 -15.35 6.02
N MET A 96 4.73 -15.05 4.91
CA MET A 96 4.63 -13.75 4.23
C MET A 96 3.21 -13.43 3.73
N GLU A 97 2.42 -14.45 3.40
CA GLU A 97 1.01 -14.24 3.01
C GLU A 97 0.19 -13.74 4.21
N LEU A 98 0.35 -14.39 5.38
CA LEU A 98 -0.36 -14.01 6.59
C LEU A 98 0.08 -12.63 7.10
N LEU A 99 1.38 -12.35 7.10
CA LEU A 99 1.92 -11.03 7.46
C LEU A 99 1.36 -9.93 6.55
N LEU A 100 1.31 -10.15 5.24
CA LEU A 100 0.70 -9.20 4.30
C LEU A 100 -0.77 -8.95 4.65
N ARG A 101 -1.57 -10.01 4.83
CA ARG A 101 -3.00 -9.91 5.14
C ARG A 101 -3.25 -9.19 6.47
N ILE A 102 -2.43 -9.44 7.49
CA ILE A 102 -2.49 -8.77 8.78
C ILE A 102 -2.16 -7.27 8.62
N GLY A 103 -1.07 -6.94 7.92
CA GLY A 103 -0.70 -5.56 7.64
C GLY A 103 -1.79 -4.80 6.89
N LEU A 104 -2.46 -5.46 5.95
CA LEU A 104 -3.60 -4.90 5.22
C LEU A 104 -4.84 -4.68 6.08
N ILE A 105 -5.11 -5.55 7.05
CA ILE A 105 -6.18 -5.30 8.02
C ILE A 105 -5.84 -4.09 8.87
N TYR A 106 -4.62 -4.00 9.41
CA TYR A 106 -4.20 -2.82 10.17
C TYR A 106 -4.27 -1.54 9.35
N LEU A 107 -3.94 -1.58 8.06
CA LEU A 107 -4.11 -0.45 7.15
C LEU A 107 -5.58 0.01 7.07
N GLN A 108 -6.53 -0.93 6.98
CA GLN A 108 -7.97 -0.63 6.97
C GLN A 108 -8.49 -0.07 8.28
N GLU A 109 -7.95 -0.56 9.40
CA GLU A 109 -8.28 -0.08 10.75
C GLU A 109 -7.55 1.22 11.12
N LYS A 110 -6.75 1.77 10.20
CA LYS A 110 -5.90 2.96 10.38
C LYS A 110 -4.84 2.83 11.47
N GLU A 111 -4.50 1.60 11.82
CA GLU A 111 -3.40 1.25 12.73
C GLU A 111 -2.08 1.27 11.95
N TYR A 112 -1.69 2.43 11.44
CA TYR A 112 -0.64 2.57 10.43
C TYR A 112 0.73 2.06 10.90
N SER A 113 1.06 2.21 12.19
CA SER A 113 2.31 1.70 12.74
C SER A 113 2.39 0.17 12.67
N LEU A 114 1.30 -0.53 13.01
CA LEU A 114 1.23 -1.99 12.95
C LEU A 114 1.14 -2.48 11.51
N ALA A 115 0.46 -1.73 10.64
CA ALA A 115 0.46 -1.99 9.21
C ALA A 115 1.88 -1.95 8.65
N GLN A 116 2.63 -0.88 8.96
CA GLN A 116 4.00 -0.71 8.50
C GLN A 116 4.90 -1.84 9.00
N GLU A 117 4.85 -2.21 10.28
CA GLU A 117 5.67 -3.30 10.85
C GLU A 117 5.49 -4.61 10.08
N ASN A 118 4.24 -5.02 9.85
CA ASN A 118 3.96 -6.27 9.13
C ASN A 118 4.36 -6.18 7.64
N LEU A 119 4.12 -5.04 7.00
CA LEU A 119 4.47 -4.84 5.60
C LEU A 119 5.99 -4.76 5.39
N ASP A 120 6.74 -4.17 6.31
CA ASP A 120 8.20 -4.11 6.27
C ASP A 120 8.82 -5.50 6.39
N LEU A 121 8.24 -6.41 7.19
CA LEU A 121 8.68 -7.80 7.25
C LEU A 121 8.52 -8.51 5.89
N VAL A 122 7.36 -8.33 5.24
CA VAL A 122 7.09 -8.92 3.91
C VAL A 122 8.00 -8.32 2.84
N TYR A 123 8.15 -7.00 2.83
CA TYR A 123 9.00 -6.28 1.89
C TYR A 123 10.49 -6.59 2.08
N GLY A 124 10.92 -6.83 3.33
CA GLY A 124 12.29 -7.22 3.67
C GLY A 124 12.67 -8.59 3.11
N PHE A 125 11.70 -9.51 2.99
CA PHE A 125 11.91 -10.79 2.34
C PHE A 125 11.65 -10.70 0.84
N LYS A 126 12.60 -10.10 0.11
CA LYS A 126 12.48 -9.76 -1.32
C LYS A 126 12.18 -10.93 -2.26
N GLU A 127 12.53 -12.16 -1.88
CA GLU A 127 12.24 -13.38 -2.65
C GLU A 127 10.75 -13.78 -2.55
N SER A 128 9.99 -13.18 -1.62
CA SER A 128 8.56 -13.38 -1.51
C SER A 128 7.81 -12.89 -2.74
N VAL A 129 6.88 -13.71 -3.23
CA VAL A 129 5.90 -13.30 -4.26
C VAL A 129 5.01 -12.12 -3.82
N PHE A 130 5.01 -11.80 -2.52
CA PHE A 130 4.25 -10.72 -1.90
C PHE A 130 5.07 -9.43 -1.68
N ALA A 131 6.39 -9.44 -1.96
CA ALA A 131 7.27 -8.31 -1.66
C ALA A 131 6.86 -7.03 -2.39
N LEU A 132 6.46 -7.13 -3.67
CA LEU A 132 6.00 -5.98 -4.46
C LEU A 132 4.60 -5.49 -4.03
N ASP A 133 3.76 -6.39 -3.50
CA ASP A 133 2.48 -5.99 -2.93
C ASP A 133 2.70 -5.21 -1.63
N ALA A 134 3.60 -5.68 -0.77
CA ALA A 134 4.02 -4.93 0.40
C ALA A 134 4.66 -3.57 0.03
N ALA A 135 5.51 -3.53 -1.00
CA ALA A 135 6.10 -2.29 -1.51
C ALA A 135 5.03 -1.26 -1.92
N TRP A 136 3.97 -1.71 -2.58
CA TRP A 136 2.84 -0.86 -2.95
C TRP A 136 2.16 -0.24 -1.72
N PHE A 137 1.80 -1.05 -0.72
CA PHE A 137 1.13 -0.52 0.48
C PHE A 137 2.05 0.34 1.35
N LEU A 138 3.34 0.02 1.39
CA LEU A 138 4.35 0.90 2.01
C LEU A 138 4.49 2.23 1.27
N ALA A 139 4.33 2.25 -0.06
CA ALA A 139 4.34 3.50 -0.82
C ALA A 139 3.16 4.41 -0.42
N LEU A 140 1.96 3.81 -0.25
CA LEU A 140 0.77 4.51 0.22
C LEU A 140 0.94 5.04 1.65
N LEU A 141 1.45 4.22 2.58
CA LEU A 141 1.75 4.66 3.94
C LEU A 141 2.80 5.78 3.98
N ASN A 142 3.86 5.67 3.19
CA ASN A 142 4.85 6.75 3.09
C ASN A 142 4.23 8.03 2.50
N ALA A 143 3.29 7.91 1.57
CA ALA A 143 2.59 9.08 1.03
C ALA A 143 1.69 9.73 2.09
N GLU A 144 0.99 8.91 2.89
CA GLU A 144 0.20 9.35 4.05
C GLU A 144 1.07 10.11 5.07
N TYR A 145 2.31 9.68 5.28
CA TYR A 145 3.29 10.36 6.13
C TYR A 145 3.95 11.58 5.46
N GLY A 146 3.66 11.86 4.18
CA GLY A 146 4.32 12.91 3.41
C GLY A 146 5.76 12.59 3.00
N ASN A 147 6.20 11.35 3.13
CA ASN A 147 7.53 10.86 2.76
C ASN A 147 7.63 10.60 1.25
N TRP A 148 7.43 11.64 0.44
CA TRP A 148 7.31 11.56 -1.02
C TRP A 148 8.51 10.92 -1.73
N ASN A 149 9.72 11.10 -1.21
CA ASN A 149 10.92 10.48 -1.77
C ASN A 149 10.86 8.95 -1.67
N ARG A 150 10.44 8.43 -0.51
CA ARG A 150 10.30 6.98 -0.29
C ARG A 150 9.11 6.43 -1.06
N THR A 151 8.00 7.16 -1.12
CA THR A 151 6.85 6.84 -1.98
C THR A 151 7.30 6.64 -3.42
N LYS A 152 7.98 7.62 -4.01
CA LYS A 152 8.47 7.52 -5.39
C LYS A 152 9.35 6.29 -5.57
N GLN A 153 10.35 6.09 -4.71
CA GLN A 153 11.22 4.91 -4.82
C GLN A 153 10.44 3.59 -4.87
N LEU A 154 9.49 3.41 -3.95
CA LEU A 154 8.67 2.20 -3.87
C LEU A 154 7.73 2.05 -5.07
N LEU A 155 7.09 3.14 -5.52
CA LEU A 155 6.24 3.10 -6.71
C LEU A 155 7.02 2.69 -7.95
N LYS A 156 8.23 3.25 -8.13
CA LYS A 156 9.10 2.90 -9.25
C LYS A 156 9.44 1.41 -9.27
N GLU A 157 9.78 0.84 -8.12
CA GLU A 157 10.04 -0.60 -7.98
C GLU A 157 8.82 -1.44 -8.41
N VAL A 158 7.63 -1.10 -7.91
CA VAL A 158 6.37 -1.79 -8.27
C VAL A 158 6.07 -1.70 -9.77
N ILE A 159 6.37 -0.55 -10.40
CA ILE A 159 6.17 -0.33 -11.85
C ILE A 159 7.18 -1.14 -12.66
N ASP A 160 8.47 -0.98 -12.37
CA ASP A 160 9.57 -1.57 -13.15
C ASP A 160 9.51 -3.10 -13.10
N GLU A 161 9.20 -3.68 -11.95
CA GLU A 161 9.09 -5.13 -11.76
C GLU A 161 7.71 -5.70 -12.09
N ARG A 162 6.77 -4.86 -12.56
CA ARG A 162 5.40 -5.26 -12.92
C ARG A 162 4.66 -5.98 -11.78
N GLY A 163 4.77 -5.44 -10.56
CA GLY A 163 3.99 -5.90 -9.42
C GLY A 163 2.48 -5.79 -9.66
N ASN A 164 1.64 -6.39 -8.82
CA ASN A 164 0.20 -6.47 -9.09
C ASN A 164 -0.48 -5.10 -9.22
N TYR A 165 0.04 -4.14 -8.48
CA TYR A 165 -0.44 -2.78 -8.45
C TYR A 165 0.32 -1.84 -9.41
N HIS A 166 1.10 -2.36 -10.38
CA HIS A 166 1.91 -1.51 -11.28
C HIS A 166 1.08 -0.44 -12.02
N LEU A 167 -0.16 -0.73 -12.43
CA LEU A 167 -1.04 0.26 -13.06
C LEU A 167 -1.48 1.35 -12.07
N SER A 168 -1.86 0.97 -10.85
CA SER A 168 -2.20 1.93 -9.79
C SER A 168 -0.99 2.74 -9.34
N ALA A 169 0.18 2.12 -9.32
CA ALA A 169 1.45 2.77 -9.05
C ALA A 169 1.80 3.78 -10.15
N GLN A 170 1.60 3.44 -11.42
CA GLN A 170 1.82 4.35 -12.54
C GLN A 170 0.85 5.54 -12.53
N ASP A 171 -0.43 5.29 -12.20
CA ASP A 171 -1.42 6.35 -12.04
C ASP A 171 -1.03 7.33 -10.90
N LEU A 172 -0.63 6.82 -9.74
CA LEU A 172 -0.19 7.68 -8.63
C LEU A 172 1.14 8.37 -8.94
N TRP A 173 2.08 7.68 -9.58
CA TRP A 173 3.38 8.24 -9.98
C TRP A 173 3.23 9.44 -10.91
N THR A 174 2.32 9.35 -11.88
CA THR A 174 2.06 10.43 -12.85
C THR A 174 1.63 11.71 -12.15
N ASP A 175 0.75 11.62 -11.15
CA ASP A 175 0.33 12.77 -10.34
C ASP A 175 1.46 13.36 -9.48
N LEU A 176 2.51 12.59 -9.18
CA LEU A 176 3.68 13.07 -8.45
C LEU A 176 4.75 13.68 -9.35
N GLU A 177 4.70 13.44 -10.67
CA GLU A 177 5.59 14.03 -11.67
C GLU A 177 5.01 15.28 -12.34
N ALA A 178 3.71 15.30 -12.66
CA ALA A 178 3.03 16.40 -13.37
C ALA A 178 2.80 17.64 -12.50
#